data_AF-A0A9I9CQT4-F1
#
_entry.id   AF-A0A9I9CQT4-F1
#
_cell.length_a   1.000
_cell.length_b   1.000
_cell.length_c   1.000
_cell.angle_alpha   90.00
_cell.angle_beta   90.00
_cell.angle_gamma   90.00
#
_symmetry.space_group_name_H-M   'P 1'
#
loop_
_entity.id
_entity.type
_entity.pdbx_description
1 polymer ?
#
loop_
_entity_poly.entity_id
_entity_poly.type
_entity_poly.pdbx_seq_one_letter_code
_entity_poly.pdbx_strand_id
1 'polypeptide(L)'
;MKKQDVVALPTSTYTNSGSPTSPSPSSTSACAICLIDFSNGDTIRVLPNCAHRYHVSCIDKWLLSHSSCPTCRHQLKSKDSIEHIV
;
A
#
# COMPACT_ATOMS: atom_id res chain seq x y z
N MET A 1 -16.98 -1.03 2.93
CA MET A 1 -16.34 -1.89 3.96
C MET A 1 -16.45 -1.23 5.31
N LYS A 2 -16.55 -1.99 6.41
CA LYS A 2 -16.47 -1.39 7.74
C LYS A 2 -15.03 -0.91 7.94
N LYS A 3 -14.85 0.18 8.68
CA LYS A 3 -13.53 0.76 9.05
C LYS A 3 -12.52 -0.25 9.62
N GLN A 4 -12.97 -1.43 10.05
CA GLN A 4 -12.20 -2.47 10.71
C GLN A 4 -11.38 -3.32 9.72
N ASP A 5 -11.86 -3.52 8.49
CA ASP A 5 -11.18 -4.34 7.47
C ASP A 5 -9.93 -3.65 6.90
N VAL A 6 -9.87 -2.32 7.00
CA VAL A 6 -8.75 -1.52 6.52
C VAL A 6 -7.52 -1.74 7.40
N VAL A 7 -7.71 -1.87 8.71
CA VAL A 7 -6.64 -1.94 9.72
C VAL A 7 -5.86 -3.25 9.69
N ALA A 8 -6.43 -4.34 9.17
CA ALA A 8 -5.79 -5.65 9.12
C ALA A 8 -4.69 -5.80 8.04
N LEU A 9 -4.53 -4.81 7.15
CA LEU A 9 -3.54 -4.89 6.08
C LEU A 9 -2.10 -4.78 6.62
N PRO A 10 -1.17 -5.61 6.13
CA PRO A 10 0.21 -5.61 6.58
C PRO A 10 0.87 -4.26 6.32
N THR A 11 1.57 -3.79 7.35
CA THR A 11 2.23 -2.51 7.36
C THR A 11 3.72 -2.74 7.55
N SER A 12 4.54 -1.97 6.83
CA SER A 12 5.99 -2.08 6.82
C SER A 12 6.60 -0.71 6.95
N THR A 13 7.68 -0.59 7.72
CA THR A 13 8.45 0.65 7.82
C THR A 13 9.41 0.74 6.65
N TYR A 14 9.44 1.87 5.95
CA TYR A 14 10.41 2.09 4.89
C TYR A 14 11.79 2.36 5.49
N THR A 15 12.77 1.57 5.07
CA THR A 15 14.17 1.76 5.46
C THR A 15 15.00 1.79 4.19
N ASN A 16 15.42 2.98 3.76
CA ASN A 16 16.44 3.12 2.74
C ASN A 16 17.81 2.95 3.43
N SER A 17 18.25 1.70 3.58
CA SER A 17 19.54 1.36 4.22
C SER A 17 20.73 1.42 3.24
N GLY A 18 20.53 2.00 2.05
CA GLY A 18 21.49 1.97 0.94
C GLY A 18 21.88 3.38 0.51
N SER A 19 23.18 3.63 0.59
CA SER A 19 24.00 4.71 0.02
C SER A 19 23.35 5.67 -0.99
N PRO A 20 23.69 6.99 -0.95
CA PRO A 20 23.20 8.02 -1.89
C PRO A 20 23.70 7.87 -3.34
N THR A 21 24.04 6.66 -3.78
CA THR A 21 24.61 6.40 -5.10
C THR A 21 23.51 6.17 -6.14
N SER A 22 23.21 7.25 -6.86
CA SER A 22 22.56 7.31 -8.17
C SER A 22 21.02 7.19 -8.20
N PRO A 23 20.30 8.28 -8.53
CA PRO A 23 18.87 8.22 -8.80
C PRO A 23 18.62 7.44 -10.09
N SER A 24 18.42 6.13 -9.98
CA SER A 24 17.85 5.34 -11.09
C SER A 24 16.34 5.61 -11.14
N PRO A 25 15.79 6.16 -12.23
CA PRO A 25 14.39 6.61 -12.34
C PRO A 25 13.33 5.48 -12.31
N SER A 26 13.71 4.27 -11.88
CA SER A 26 12.91 3.06 -12.09
C SER A 26 12.41 2.41 -10.80
N SER A 27 12.73 2.95 -9.62
CA SER A 27 12.27 2.39 -8.34
C SER A 27 11.14 3.24 -7.76
N THR A 28 9.92 2.70 -7.79
CA THR A 28 8.66 3.26 -7.26
C THR A 28 8.72 3.48 -5.73
N SER A 29 9.55 4.43 -5.30
CA SER A 29 9.77 4.82 -3.91
C SER A 29 8.96 6.06 -3.52
N ALA A 30 7.82 6.28 -4.17
CA ALA A 30 6.93 7.39 -3.87
C ALA A 30 5.48 6.91 -3.75
N CYS A 31 4.71 7.60 -2.92
CA CYS A 31 3.30 7.31 -2.71
C CYS A 31 2.46 7.92 -3.84
N ALA A 32 1.78 7.10 -4.65
CA ALA A 32 0.95 7.61 -5.75
C ALA A 32 -0.32 8.39 -5.30
N ILE A 33 -0.62 8.43 -3.99
CA ILE A 33 -1.77 9.16 -3.45
C ILE A 33 -1.40 10.61 -3.14
N CYS A 34 -0.28 10.84 -2.44
CA CYS A 34 0.20 12.18 -2.11
C CYS A 34 1.33 12.68 -3.02
N LEU A 35 1.87 11.82 -3.89
CA LEU A 35 2.98 12.10 -4.80
C LEU A 35 4.28 12.50 -4.08
N ILE A 36 4.47 12.01 -2.84
CA ILE A 36 5.64 12.27 -2.00
C ILE A 36 6.50 11.00 -1.90
N ASP A 37 7.82 11.17 -2.00
CA ASP A 37 8.82 10.12 -1.77
C ASP A 37 8.77 9.56 -0.34
N PHE A 38 9.01 8.26 -0.21
CA PHE A 38 9.07 7.59 1.10
C PHE A 38 10.38 7.92 1.80
N SER A 39 10.31 8.29 3.08
CA SER A 39 11.47 8.54 3.92
C SER A 39 11.74 7.41 4.91
N ASN A 40 12.97 7.34 5.40
CA ASN A 40 13.37 6.37 6.41
C ASN A 40 12.51 6.54 7.67
N GLY A 41 11.80 5.48 8.07
CA GLY A 41 10.87 5.54 9.20
C GLY A 41 9.42 5.80 8.79
N ASP A 42 9.14 6.12 7.52
CA ASP A 42 7.77 6.23 7.05
C ASP A 42 7.05 4.89 7.17
N THR A 43 5.79 4.97 7.58
CA THR A 43 4.95 3.80 7.73
C THR A 43 4.17 3.57 6.44
N ILE A 44 4.53 2.51 5.72
CA ILE A 44 4.00 2.17 4.40
C ILE A 44 3.13 0.92 4.52
N ARG A 45 2.02 0.91 3.80
CA ARG A 45 1.13 -0.25 3.69
C ARG A 45 1.21 -0.81 2.29
N VAL A 46 1.32 -2.13 2.23
CA VAL A 46 1.49 -2.88 0.98
C VAL A 46 0.23 -3.67 0.72
N LEU A 47 -0.36 -3.49 -0.47
CA LEU A 47 -1.56 -4.21 -0.86
C LEU A 47 -1.22 -5.67 -1.24
N PRO A 48 -1.82 -6.69 -0.61
CA PRO A 48 -1.42 -8.08 -0.81
C PRO A 48 -1.69 -8.60 -2.22
N ASN A 49 -2.69 -8.07 -2.92
CA ASN A 49 -3.10 -8.50 -4.27
C ASN A 49 -2.28 -7.87 -5.41
N CYS A 50 -1.56 -6.79 -5.18
CA CYS A 50 -0.81 -6.09 -6.24
C CYS A 50 0.54 -5.52 -5.81
N ALA A 51 0.94 -5.73 -4.56
CA ALA A 51 2.21 -5.31 -3.97
C ALA A 51 2.53 -3.80 -4.07
N HIS A 52 1.54 -2.95 -4.37
CA HIS A 52 1.73 -1.50 -4.38
C HIS A 52 1.83 -0.94 -2.97
N ARG A 53 2.70 0.06 -2.80
CA ARG A 53 3.08 0.65 -1.52
C ARG A 53 2.52 2.07 -1.42
N TYR A 54 1.96 2.41 -0.27
CA TYR A 54 1.43 3.74 0.02
C TYR A 54 1.61 4.07 1.49
N HIS A 55 1.70 5.35 1.87
CA HIS A 55 1.64 5.71 3.28
C HIS A 55 0.36 5.16 3.91
N VAL A 56 0.47 4.60 5.13
CA VAL A 56 -0.69 4.08 5.87
C VAL A 56 -1.80 5.13 5.92
N SER A 57 -1.48 6.36 6.32
CA SER A 57 -2.45 7.46 6.40
C SER A 57 -3.11 7.79 5.07
N CYS A 58 -2.39 7.67 3.95
CA CYS A 58 -2.91 7.96 2.62
C CYS A 58 -3.85 6.85 2.13
N ILE A 59 -3.41 5.59 2.20
CA ILE A 59 -4.22 4.47 1.73
C ILE A 59 -5.40 4.21 2.67
N ASP A 60 -5.27 4.43 3.97
CA ASP A 60 -6.38 4.27 4.91
C ASP A 60 -7.52 5.24 4.56
N LYS A 61 -7.19 6.53 4.35
CA LYS A 61 -8.15 7.54 3.87
C LYS A 61 -8.79 7.15 2.54
N TRP A 62 -8.01 6.62 1.60
CA TRP A 62 -8.54 6.16 0.32
C TRP A 62 -9.52 5.00 0.50
N LEU A 63 -9.15 4.00 1.31
CA LEU A 63 -9.95 2.79 1.56
C LEU A 63 -11.23 3.03 2.35
N LEU A 64 -11.35 4.17 3.06
CA LEU A 64 -12.62 4.62 3.64
C LEU A 64 -13.68 4.90 2.56
N SER A 65 -13.27 5.35 1.38
CA SER A 65 -14.19 5.68 0.27
C SER A 65 -14.15 4.64 -0.86
N HIS A 66 -12.98 4.10 -1.17
CA HIS A 66 -12.74 3.22 -2.32
C HIS A 66 -11.97 1.98 -1.93
N SER A 67 -12.56 0.81 -2.10
CA SER A 67 -11.93 -0.48 -1.76
C SER A 67 -11.04 -1.05 -2.88
N SER A 68 -10.28 -0.17 -3.53
CA SER A 68 -9.52 -0.48 -4.75
C SER A 68 -8.11 0.09 -4.68
N CYS A 69 -7.16 -0.51 -5.40
CA CYS A 69 -5.82 0.04 -5.54
C CYS A 69 -5.83 1.32 -6.38
N PRO A 70 -5.29 2.46 -5.92
CA PRO A 70 -5.30 3.71 -6.70
C PRO A 70 -4.39 3.65 -7.94
N THR A 71 -3.34 2.82 -7.94
CA THR A 71 -2.44 2.69 -9.11
C THR A 71 -2.98 1.74 -10.18
N CYS A 72 -3.40 0.53 -9.81
CA CYS A 72 -3.80 -0.50 -10.79
C CYS A 72 -5.31 -0.80 -10.81
N ARG A 73 -6.11 -0.10 -9.99
CA ARG A 73 -7.56 -0.28 -9.83
C ARG A 73 -8.00 -1.69 -9.44
N HIS A 74 -7.09 -2.54 -8.98
CA HIS A 74 -7.40 -3.88 -8.51
C HIS A 74 -8.13 -3.83 -7.16
N GLN A 75 -9.24 -4.56 -7.03
CA GLN A 75 -10.06 -4.56 -5.82
C GLN A 75 -9.36 -5.25 -4.66
N LEU A 76 -9.42 -4.66 -3.47
CA LEU A 76 -8.98 -5.29 -2.23
C LEU A 76 -10.07 -6.24 -1.74
N LYS A 77 -10.14 -7.45 -2.30
CA LYS A 77 -11.03 -8.49 -1.75
C LYS A 77 -10.44 -8.94 -0.41
N SER A 78 -11.18 -8.69 0.69
CA SER A 78 -10.85 -9.22 2.01
C SER A 78 -10.94 -10.75 1.94
N LYS A 79 -9.81 -11.44 1.75
CA LYS A 79 -9.78 -12.90 1.87
C LYS A 79 -9.72 -13.26 3.35
N ASP A 80 -10.88 -13.31 3.97
CA ASP A 80 -11.24 -14.53 4.71
C ASP A 80 -12.66 -14.92 4.30
N SER A 81 -12.74 -15.66 3.20
CA SER A 81 -13.78 -16.66 3.01
C SER A 81 -13.28 -17.59 1.91
N ILE A 82 -12.61 -18.65 2.36
CA ILE A 82 -12.72 -20.03 1.91
C ILE A 82 -13.10 -20.21 0.43
N GLU A 83 -12.21 -20.88 -0.31
CA GLU A 83 -12.62 -21.68 -1.45
C GLU A 83 -13.66 -22.71 -0.98
N HIS A 84 -14.93 -22.34 -1.03
CA HIS A 84 -16.03 -23.28 -1.05
C HIS A 84 -16.62 -23.19 -2.46
N ILE A 85 -16.90 -24.36 -3.02
CA ILE A 85 -17.57 -24.62 -4.31
C ILE A 85 -16.55 -24.62 -5.46
N VAL A 86 -16.01 -25.77 -5.88
CA VAL A 86 -16.68 -27.00 -6.33
C VAL A 86 -15.89 -28.26 -5.97
#